data_AF-A0A354YWE7-F1
#
_entry.id   AF-A0A354YWE7-F1
#
_cell.length_a   1.000
_cell.length_b   1.000
_cell.length_c   1.000
_cell.angle_alpha   90.00
_cell.angle_beta   90.00
_cell.angle_gamma   90.00
#
_symmetry.space_group_name_H-M   'P 1'
#
loop_
_entity.id
_entity.type
_entity.pdbx_description
1 polymer ?
#
loop_
_entity_poly.entity_id
_entity_poly.type
_entity_poly.pdbx_seq_one_letter_code
_entity_poly.pdbx_strand_id
1 'polypeptide(L)'
;PWLDTKGRVISRSQSRILKAAACTPDTPALARLIKHHELVARAVELAEKDARQTGGQLGSQAGARFRAYKILGRYYESIKDSLFDTVALKRTIDDIYRYPLRESTRELINRRLRFGISDEEMAEMLIKLRDEGRLSVISQKQGRALDIPQIICSLGMKVR
;
A
#
# COMPACT_ATOMS: atom_id res chain seq x y z
N PRO A 1 2.87 10.56 10.18
CA PRO A 1 3.18 10.01 11.53
C PRO A 1 2.85 11.07 12.60
N TRP A 2 2.62 10.67 13.86
CA TRP A 2 2.44 11.61 14.98
C TRP A 2 3.77 11.83 15.69
N LEU A 3 4.19 13.10 15.79
CA LEU A 3 5.46 13.51 16.39
C LEU A 3 5.24 14.24 17.73
N ASP A 4 6.20 14.13 18.63
CA ASP A 4 6.31 15.00 19.80
C ASP A 4 6.86 16.39 19.44
N THR A 5 6.92 17.29 20.42
CA THR A 5 7.44 18.66 20.24
C THR A 5 8.93 18.71 19.89
N LYS A 6 9.66 17.60 20.04
CA LYS A 6 11.06 17.43 19.65
C LYS A 6 11.22 16.75 18.28
N GLY A 7 10.12 16.50 17.56
CA GLY A 7 10.13 15.86 16.23
C GLY A 7 10.35 14.34 16.27
N ARG A 8 10.23 13.70 17.44
CA ARG A 8 10.36 12.25 17.60
C ARG A 8 9.03 11.56 17.35
N VAL A 9 9.04 10.40 16.70
CA VAL A 9 7.83 9.64 16.39
C VAL A 9 7.22 9.07 17.66
N ILE A 10 6.01 9.52 18.00
CA ILE A 10 5.18 8.91 19.05
C ILE A 10 4.45 7.68 18.49
N SER A 11 3.86 7.80 17.30
CA SER A 11 3.19 6.68 16.65
C SER A 11 3.12 6.83 15.13
N ARG A 12 3.15 5.68 14.44
CA ARG A 12 2.85 5.56 13.01
C ARG A 12 1.50 4.91 12.73
N SER A 13 0.83 4.39 13.78
CA SER A 13 -0.46 3.72 13.64
C SER A 13 -1.58 4.74 13.42
N GLN A 14 -2.17 4.75 12.23
CA GLN A 14 -3.30 5.64 11.90
C GLN A 14 -4.47 5.46 12.89
N SER A 15 -4.80 4.21 13.26
CA SER A 15 -5.87 3.95 14.21
C SER A 15 -5.58 4.52 15.60
N ARG A 16 -4.33 4.45 16.07
CA ARG A 16 -3.94 5.06 17.35
C ARG A 16 -3.98 6.59 17.28
N ILE A 17 -3.49 7.17 16.18
CA ILE A 17 -3.48 8.63 15.97
C ILE A 17 -4.91 9.16 15.96
N LEU A 18 -5.81 8.56 15.17
CA LEU A 18 -7.20 9.00 15.07
C LEU A 18 -7.95 8.86 16.40
N LYS A 19 -7.72 7.78 17.15
CA LYS A 19 -8.30 7.62 18.50
C LYS A 19 -7.83 8.69 19.47
N ALA A 20 -6.55 9.06 19.41
CA ALA A 20 -6.01 10.13 20.24
C ALA A 20 -6.50 11.52 19.79
N ALA A 21 -6.80 11.69 18.49
CA ALA A 21 -7.27 12.94 17.89
C ALA A 21 -8.77 13.17 18.07
N ALA A 22 -9.52 12.15 18.47
CA ALA A 22 -10.95 12.20 18.62
C ALA A 22 -11.35 13.29 19.63
N CYS A 23 -12.30 14.13 19.24
CA CYS A 23 -12.85 15.20 20.05
C CYS A 23 -14.37 15.31 19.79
N THR A 24 -15.09 15.95 20.72
CA THR A 24 -16.51 16.26 20.55
C THR A 24 -16.70 17.55 19.77
N PRO A 25 -17.87 17.79 19.16
CA PRO A 25 -18.16 19.06 18.48
C PRO A 25 -17.97 20.30 19.37
N ASP A 26 -18.23 20.16 20.68
CA ASP A 26 -18.09 21.24 21.67
C ASP A 26 -16.64 21.43 22.16
N THR A 27 -15.68 20.64 21.65
CA THR A 27 -14.28 20.77 22.06
C THR A 27 -13.72 22.08 21.51
N PRO A 28 -13.26 23.01 22.38
CA PRO A 28 -12.75 24.30 21.94
C PRO A 28 -11.47 24.12 21.12
N ALA A 29 -11.32 24.96 20.09
CA ALA A 29 -10.11 25.00 19.29
C ALA A 29 -8.90 25.40 20.14
N LEU A 30 -7.77 24.75 19.91
CA LEU A 30 -6.50 25.09 20.56
C LEU A 30 -5.74 26.11 19.73
N ALA A 31 -4.94 26.94 20.41
CA ALA A 31 -3.97 27.79 19.74
C ALA A 31 -3.00 26.94 18.92
N ARG A 32 -2.68 27.43 17.72
CA ARG A 32 -1.74 26.80 16.81
C ARG A 32 -0.36 26.71 17.46
N LEU A 33 0.29 25.55 17.36
CA LEU A 33 1.69 25.39 17.78
C LEU A 33 2.61 26.24 16.88
N ILE A 34 3.50 27.02 17.50
CA ILE A 34 4.47 27.87 16.79
C ILE A 34 5.30 27.03 15.79
N LYS A 35 5.76 25.84 16.22
CA LYS A 35 6.55 24.91 15.41
C LYS A 35 5.73 23.97 14.53
N HIS A 36 4.44 24.25 14.29
CA HIS A 36 3.56 23.34 13.54
C HIS A 36 4.12 22.97 12.17
N HIS A 37 4.54 23.96 11.38
CA HIS A 37 5.07 23.70 10.03
C HIS A 37 6.38 22.92 10.05
N GLU A 38 7.27 23.18 11.00
CA GLU A 38 8.53 22.42 11.16
C GLU A 38 8.24 20.94 11.46
N LEU A 39 7.28 20.67 12.36
CA LEU A 39 6.87 19.30 12.70
C LEU A 39 6.18 18.60 11.52
N VAL A 40 5.36 19.31 10.75
CA VAL A 40 4.73 18.77 9.54
C VAL A 40 5.79 18.43 8.48
N ALA A 41 6.75 19.34 8.21
CA ALA A 41 7.85 19.09 7.29
C ALA A 41 8.64 17.84 7.71
N ARG A 42 8.99 17.75 9.00
CA ARG A 42 9.66 16.57 9.55
C ARG A 42 8.84 15.29 9.39
N ALA A 43 7.52 15.36 9.59
CA ALA A 43 6.63 14.21 9.43
C ALA A 43 6.57 13.73 7.97
N VAL A 44 6.62 14.65 7.00
CA VAL A 44 6.67 14.34 5.57
C VAL A 44 8.00 13.69 5.21
N GLU A 45 9.14 14.25 5.64
CA GLU A 45 10.46 13.63 5.43
C GLU A 45 10.52 12.19 5.92
N LEU A 46 9.97 11.94 7.13
CA LEU A 46 9.93 10.60 7.71
C LEU A 46 9.01 9.67 6.92
N ALA A 47 7.88 10.16 6.41
CA ALA A 47 6.98 9.38 5.58
C ALA A 47 7.63 9.02 4.23
N GLU A 48 8.36 9.95 3.60
CA GLU A 48 9.10 9.68 2.37
C GLU A 48 10.23 8.67 2.57
N LYS A 49 10.97 8.76 3.67
CA LYS A 49 12.03 7.80 4.00
C LYS A 49 11.45 6.39 4.19
N ASP A 50 10.33 6.28 4.91
CA ASP A 50 9.62 5.01 5.08
C ASP A 50 9.15 4.45 3.72
N ALA A 51 8.56 5.30 2.87
CA ALA A 51 8.10 4.91 1.53
C ALA A 51 9.25 4.40 0.65
N ARG A 52 10.42 5.05 0.70
CA ARG A 52 11.63 4.61 0.00
C ARG A 52 12.19 3.28 0.54
N GLN A 53 12.04 3.01 1.83
CA GLN A 53 12.49 1.76 2.46
C GLN A 53 11.56 0.57 2.19
N THR A 54 10.36 0.80 1.67
CA THR A 54 9.40 -0.28 1.41
C THR A 54 9.70 -1.01 0.09
N GLY A 55 10.75 -1.84 0.08
CA GLY A 55 10.85 -3.05 -0.76
C GLY A 55 10.75 -2.93 -2.29
N GLY A 56 11.23 -1.85 -2.89
CA GLY A 56 11.27 -1.70 -4.36
C GLY A 56 9.87 -1.66 -5.00
N GLN A 57 9.77 -1.94 -6.30
CA GLN A 57 8.54 -1.74 -7.09
C GLN A 57 7.31 -2.53 -6.58
N LEU A 58 7.53 -3.62 -5.83
CA LEU A 58 6.49 -4.50 -5.30
C LEU A 58 6.07 -4.18 -3.85
N GLY A 59 6.80 -3.30 -3.16
CA GLY A 59 6.56 -2.98 -1.75
C GLY A 59 7.11 -4.03 -0.78
N SER A 60 6.62 -4.00 0.47
CA SER A 60 7.05 -4.94 1.53
C SER A 60 6.89 -6.41 1.14
N GLN A 61 7.86 -7.25 1.54
CA GLN A 61 7.82 -8.71 1.34
C GLN A 61 6.61 -9.38 1.99
N ALA A 62 6.10 -8.79 3.09
CA ALA A 62 4.89 -9.27 3.76
C ALA A 62 3.59 -8.83 3.06
N GLY A 63 3.69 -7.93 2.07
CA GLY A 63 2.56 -7.37 1.35
C GLY A 63 1.88 -8.38 0.42
N ALA A 64 0.58 -8.19 0.18
CA ALA A 64 -0.20 -9.04 -0.73
C ALA A 64 0.40 -9.11 -2.15
N ARG A 65 0.87 -7.96 -2.66
CA ARG A 65 1.44 -7.83 -4.01
C ARG A 65 2.71 -8.65 -4.18
N PHE A 66 3.67 -8.50 -3.25
CA PHE A 66 4.92 -9.26 -3.27
C PHE A 66 4.66 -10.77 -3.14
N ARG A 67 3.78 -11.17 -2.21
CA ARG A 67 3.43 -12.58 -2.01
C ARG A 67 2.75 -13.18 -3.24
N ALA A 68 1.79 -12.47 -3.84
CA ALA A 68 1.15 -12.90 -5.08
C ALA A 68 2.17 -13.05 -6.21
N TYR A 69 3.06 -12.07 -6.41
CA TYR A 69 4.13 -12.15 -7.41
C TYR A 69 5.02 -13.39 -7.23
N LYS A 70 5.42 -13.69 -5.99
CA LYS A 70 6.23 -14.89 -5.70
C LYS A 70 5.47 -16.19 -5.96
N ILE A 71 4.19 -16.26 -5.57
CA ILE A 71 3.33 -17.42 -5.82
C ILE A 71 3.16 -17.68 -7.32
N LEU A 72 2.80 -16.64 -8.08
CA LEU A 72 2.64 -16.78 -9.54
C LEU A 72 3.95 -17.17 -10.22
N GLY A 73 5.09 -16.65 -9.74
CA GLY A 73 6.40 -17.06 -10.23
C GLY A 73 6.69 -18.53 -9.98
N ARG A 74 6.41 -19.05 -8.77
CA ARG A 74 6.56 -20.48 -8.48
C ARG A 74 5.64 -21.34 -9.35
N TYR A 75 4.39 -20.94 -9.52
CA TYR A 75 3.46 -21.65 -10.39
C TYR A 75 3.95 -21.66 -11.83
N TYR A 76 4.37 -20.51 -12.36
CA TYR A 76 4.95 -20.40 -13.70
C TYR A 76 6.14 -21.36 -13.90
N GLU A 77 7.09 -21.39 -12.96
CA GLU A 77 8.24 -22.30 -13.04
C GLU A 77 7.83 -23.78 -13.03
N SER A 78 6.72 -24.13 -12.38
CA SER A 78 6.21 -25.52 -12.36
C SER A 78 5.56 -25.97 -13.67
N ILE A 79 5.07 -25.02 -14.49
CA ILE A 79 4.33 -25.32 -15.73
C ILE A 79 5.03 -24.85 -17.01
N LYS A 80 6.14 -24.11 -16.92
CA LYS A 80 6.81 -23.51 -18.09
C LYS A 80 7.29 -24.52 -19.15
N ASP A 81 7.63 -25.74 -18.73
CA ASP A 81 8.13 -26.82 -19.60
C ASP A 81 7.02 -27.80 -20.00
N SER A 82 5.76 -27.49 -19.66
CA SER A 82 4.59 -28.26 -20.03
C SER A 82 4.00 -27.78 -21.37
N LEU A 83 3.01 -28.51 -21.89
CA LEU A 83 2.27 -28.13 -23.09
C LEU A 83 1.30 -26.95 -22.88
N PHE A 84 1.18 -26.40 -21.67
CA PHE A 84 0.22 -25.35 -21.35
C PHE A 84 0.65 -23.98 -21.89
N ASP A 85 -0.29 -23.23 -22.48
CA ASP A 85 -0.09 -21.83 -22.84
C ASP A 85 -0.07 -20.94 -21.59
N THR A 86 1.09 -20.36 -21.30
CA THR A 86 1.34 -19.53 -20.11
C THR A 86 1.20 -18.03 -20.39
N VAL A 87 0.72 -17.60 -21.55
CA VAL A 87 0.65 -16.18 -21.94
C VAL A 87 -0.19 -15.35 -20.95
N ALA A 88 -1.35 -15.86 -20.54
CA ALA A 88 -2.22 -15.16 -19.59
C ALA A 88 -1.55 -15.00 -18.21
N LEU A 89 -0.85 -16.03 -17.74
CA LEU A 89 -0.08 -16.00 -16.50
C LEU A 89 1.06 -14.98 -16.56
N LYS A 90 1.86 -14.99 -17.63
CA LYS A 90 2.96 -14.01 -17.83
C LYS A 90 2.45 -12.58 -17.81
N ARG A 91 1.35 -12.29 -18.51
CA ARG A 91 0.73 -10.96 -18.51
C ARG A 91 0.22 -10.55 -17.13
N THR A 92 -0.30 -11.50 -16.36
CA THR A 92 -0.75 -11.27 -14.97
C THR A 92 0.43 -10.95 -14.06
N ILE A 93 1.53 -11.69 -14.17
CA ILE A 93 2.77 -11.42 -13.42
C ILE A 93 3.31 -10.02 -13.75
N ASP A 94 3.34 -9.66 -15.03
CA ASP A 94 3.82 -8.35 -15.50
C ASP A 94 2.94 -7.20 -14.98
N ASP A 95 1.61 -7.35 -15.02
CA ASP A 95 0.68 -6.34 -14.49
C ASP A 95 0.84 -6.16 -12.97
N ILE A 96 1.06 -7.26 -12.23
CA ILE A 96 1.36 -7.19 -10.79
C ILE A 96 2.72 -6.54 -10.55
N TYR A 97 3.71 -6.75 -11.41
CA TYR A 97 5.03 -6.12 -11.28
C TYR A 97 5.00 -4.63 -11.58
N ARG A 98 4.26 -4.21 -12.60
CA ARG A 98 4.23 -2.81 -13.07
C ARG A 98 3.25 -1.92 -12.33
N TYR A 99 2.08 -2.43 -11.99
CA TYR A 99 0.96 -1.59 -11.51
C TYR A 99 0.53 -1.94 -10.08
N PRO A 100 0.10 -0.95 -9.28
CA PRO A 100 -0.47 -1.21 -7.96
C PRO A 100 -1.78 -2.00 -8.09
N LEU A 101 -1.99 -2.93 -7.16
CA LEU A 101 -3.23 -3.70 -7.06
C LEU A 101 -4.39 -2.79 -6.66
N ARG A 102 -5.60 -3.11 -7.13
CA ARG A 102 -6.82 -2.53 -6.55
C ARG A 102 -6.98 -2.98 -5.10
N GLU A 103 -7.58 -2.12 -4.27
CA GLU A 103 -7.78 -2.40 -2.85
C GLU A 103 -8.57 -3.69 -2.61
N SER A 104 -9.66 -3.89 -3.35
CA SER A 104 -10.48 -5.12 -3.30
C SER A 104 -9.66 -6.39 -3.57
N THR A 105 -8.70 -6.30 -4.51
CA THR A 105 -7.85 -7.42 -4.90
C THR A 105 -6.79 -7.69 -3.82
N ARG A 106 -6.22 -6.64 -3.23
CA ARG A 106 -5.30 -6.74 -2.09
C ARG A 106 -5.97 -7.45 -0.90
N GLU A 107 -7.19 -7.08 -0.57
CA GLU A 107 -7.97 -7.71 0.51
C GLU A 107 -8.28 -9.18 0.20
N LEU A 108 -8.67 -9.48 -1.04
CA LEU A 108 -8.97 -10.84 -1.47
C LEU A 108 -7.74 -11.75 -1.40
N ILE A 109 -6.58 -11.31 -1.90
CA ILE A 109 -5.32 -12.06 -1.80
C ILE A 109 -5.00 -12.34 -0.33
N ASN A 110 -5.03 -11.33 0.53
CA ASN A 110 -4.76 -11.51 1.95
C ASN A 110 -5.72 -12.50 2.61
N ARG A 111 -7.00 -12.49 2.21
CA ARG A 111 -8.00 -13.44 2.70
C ARG A 111 -7.68 -14.86 2.24
N ARG A 112 -7.40 -15.06 0.95
CA ARG A 112 -7.08 -16.38 0.38
C ARG A 112 -5.79 -16.97 0.96
N LEU A 113 -4.76 -16.13 1.17
CA LEU A 113 -3.53 -16.54 1.84
C LEU A 113 -3.76 -17.06 3.26
N ARG A 114 -4.70 -16.46 4.03
CA ARG A 114 -5.04 -16.95 5.37
C ARG A 114 -5.71 -18.33 5.36
N PHE A 115 -6.34 -18.70 4.25
CA PHE A 115 -7.01 -19.99 4.07
C PHE A 115 -6.14 -21.02 3.33
N GLY A 116 -4.86 -20.73 3.08
CA GLY A 116 -3.94 -21.70 2.48
C GLY A 116 -4.23 -22.03 1.01
N ILE A 117 -4.71 -21.06 0.23
CA ILE A 117 -4.90 -21.19 -1.22
C ILE A 117 -3.65 -21.75 -1.92
N SER A 118 -3.83 -22.64 -2.90
CA SER A 118 -2.73 -23.20 -3.67
C SER A 118 -2.13 -22.19 -4.66
N ASP A 119 -0.94 -22.50 -5.18
CA ASP A 119 -0.27 -21.64 -6.17
C ASP A 119 -1.08 -21.58 -7.49
N GLU A 120 -1.73 -22.68 -7.87
CA GLU A 120 -2.61 -22.79 -9.05
C GLU A 120 -3.92 -22.00 -8.88
N GLU A 121 -4.64 -22.22 -7.77
CA GLU A 121 -5.90 -21.51 -7.50
C GLU A 121 -5.68 -19.98 -7.42
N MET A 122 -4.52 -19.56 -6.88
CA MET A 122 -4.13 -18.15 -6.87
C MET A 122 -3.91 -17.63 -8.28
N ALA A 123 -3.26 -18.41 -9.15
CA ALA A 123 -3.02 -18.04 -10.54
C ALA A 123 -4.32 -17.87 -11.31
N GLU A 124 -5.22 -18.84 -11.26
CA GLU A 124 -6.52 -18.78 -11.91
C GLU A 124 -7.34 -17.58 -11.44
N MET A 125 -7.40 -17.34 -10.13
CA MET A 125 -8.13 -16.21 -9.56
C MET A 125 -7.56 -14.87 -10.05
N LEU A 126 -6.24 -14.70 -10.08
CA LEU A 126 -5.62 -13.43 -10.48
C LEU A 126 -5.68 -13.20 -11.99
N ILE A 127 -5.58 -14.25 -12.80
CA ILE A 127 -5.81 -14.18 -14.25
C ILE A 127 -7.24 -13.73 -14.52
N LYS A 128 -8.24 -14.34 -13.85
CA LYS A 128 -9.65 -13.95 -14.00
C LYS A 128 -9.88 -12.48 -13.62
N LEU A 129 -9.31 -12.02 -12.50
CA LEU A 129 -9.41 -10.62 -12.09
C LEU A 129 -8.73 -9.66 -13.07
N ARG A 130 -7.66 -10.12 -13.74
CA ARG A 130 -7.00 -9.35 -14.79
C ARG A 130 -7.92 -9.18 -15.99
N ASP A 131 -8.51 -10.27 -16.46
CA ASP A 131 -9.38 -10.27 -17.63
C ASP A 131 -10.66 -9.44 -17.39
N GLU A 132 -11.12 -9.39 -16.14
CA GLU A 132 -12.22 -8.51 -15.71
C GLU A 132 -11.79 -7.04 -15.49
N GLY A 133 -10.51 -6.67 -15.65
CA GLY A 133 -10.00 -5.30 -15.41
C GLY A 133 -9.94 -4.89 -13.93
N ARG A 134 -10.02 -5.86 -13.02
CA ARG A 134 -10.14 -5.70 -11.56
C ARG A 134 -8.84 -5.97 -10.81
N LEU A 135 -7.80 -6.50 -11.46
CA LEU A 135 -6.51 -6.81 -10.82
C LEU A 135 -5.77 -5.56 -10.33
N SER A 136 -5.41 -4.68 -11.27
CA SER A 136 -4.53 -3.53 -11.03
C SER A 136 -5.18 -2.20 -11.44
N VAL A 137 -4.67 -1.10 -10.86
CA VAL A 137 -5.06 0.26 -11.25
C VAL A 137 -4.20 0.69 -12.44
N ILE A 138 -4.70 0.42 -13.65
CA ILE A 138 -4.08 0.85 -14.91
C ILE A 138 -4.72 2.18 -15.31
N SER A 139 -4.04 3.29 -15.03
CA SER A 139 -4.52 4.61 -15.44
C SER A 139 -3.75 5.06 -16.66
N GLN A 140 -4.44 5.41 -17.75
CA GLN A 140 -3.83 5.94 -19.00
C GLN A 140 -3.05 7.26 -18.78
N LYS A 141 -3.16 7.89 -17.60
CA LYS A 141 -2.43 9.10 -17.20
C LYS A 141 -1.14 8.83 -16.41
N GLN A 142 -0.55 7.64 -16.51
CA GLN A 142 0.73 7.33 -15.84
C GLN A 142 1.96 7.97 -16.52
N GLY A 143 1.75 8.82 -17.53
CA GLY A 143 2.73 9.83 -17.91
C GLY A 143 2.66 11.05 -17.00
N ARG A 144 3.57 11.13 -16.02
CA ARG A 144 4.06 12.37 -15.37
C ARG A 144 3.21 13.10 -14.31
N ALA A 145 2.01 12.66 -13.95
CA ALA A 145 1.25 13.36 -12.90
C ALA A 145 1.56 12.82 -11.49
N LEU A 146 2.59 13.42 -10.87
CA LEU A 146 2.80 13.63 -9.43
C LEU A 146 3.31 12.43 -8.58
N ASP A 147 4.61 12.12 -8.70
CA ASP A 147 5.39 11.39 -7.67
C ASP A 147 5.74 12.28 -6.45
N ILE A 148 5.19 13.50 -6.38
CA ILE A 148 5.45 14.43 -5.27
C ILE A 148 4.37 14.19 -4.20
N PRO A 149 4.74 13.82 -2.96
CA PRO A 149 3.79 13.66 -1.87
C PRO A 149 3.00 14.96 -1.64
N GLN A 150 1.68 14.86 -1.62
CA GLN A 150 0.80 15.99 -1.33
C GLN A 150 0.24 15.91 0.08
N ILE A 151 0.26 17.04 0.79
CA ILE A 151 -0.36 17.16 2.11
C ILE A 151 -1.82 17.57 1.92
N ILE A 152 -2.74 16.62 2.11
CA ILE A 152 -4.20 16.89 2.04
C ILE A 152 -4.69 17.57 3.32
N CYS A 153 -4.17 17.15 4.48
CA CYS A 153 -4.51 17.72 5.77
C CYS A 153 -3.35 17.50 6.75
N SER A 154 -3.19 18.43 7.70
CA SER A 154 -2.30 18.26 8.85
C SER A 154 -3.04 18.68 10.12
N LEU A 155 -2.80 17.96 11.22
CA LEU A 155 -3.45 18.22 12.50
C LEU A 155 -2.40 18.34 13.60
N GLY A 156 -2.56 19.36 14.45
CA GLY A 156 -1.83 19.48 15.70
C GLY A 156 -2.68 18.93 16.85
N MET A 157 -2.06 18.21 17.78
CA MET A 157 -2.75 17.64 18.94
C MET A 157 -1.95 17.95 20.20
N LYS A 158 -2.65 18.35 21.27
CA LYS A 158 -2.07 18.46 22.60
C LYS A 158 -2.60 17.28 23.43
N VAL A 159 -1.72 16.34 23.78
CA VAL A 159 -2.08 15.24 24.69
C VAL A 159 -2.39 15.87 26.04
N ARG A 160 -3.52 15.47 26.62
CA ARG A 160 -3.85 15.77 28.03
C ARG A 160 -2.99 14.93 28.95
#